data_AF-A0A954VGD8-F1
#
_entry.id   AF-A0A954VGD8-F1
#
_cell.length_a   1.000
_cell.length_b   1.000
_cell.length_c   1.000
_cell.angle_alpha   90.00
_cell.angle_beta   90.00
_cell.angle_gamma   90.00
#
_symmetry.space_group_name_H-M   'P 1'
#
loop_
_entity.id
_entity.type
_entity.pdbx_description
1 polymer ?
#
loop_
_entity_poly.entity_id
_entity_poly.type
_entity_poly.pdbx_seq_one_letter_code
_entity_poly.pdbx_strand_id
1 'polypeptide(L)'
;MSTPDSVEYTDLLLNLMEQRLSLLRAILPLVEQQKRAIHSEDSAALLGILGRKQPLIEELSQLQLQLAPYIHDNAEARVWKDEATRAQCRQVTQLATQLFKTILDLEATTLEDATTRRDCLQAQLQDGQDSILAHSAYNAESVLTQSSLDLGEA
;
A
#
# COMPACT_ATOMS: atom_id res chain seq x y z
N MET A 1 12.35 19.08 -28.19
CA MET A 1 10.98 18.75 -27.77
C MET A 1 10.32 18.13 -28.99
N SER A 2 10.05 16.83 -28.96
CA SER A 2 9.37 16.15 -30.06
C SER A 2 7.92 16.65 -30.12
N THR A 3 7.46 17.04 -31.30
CA THR A 3 6.10 17.51 -31.54
C THR A 3 5.17 16.32 -31.78
N PRO A 4 3.86 16.45 -31.50
CA PRO A 4 2.88 15.37 -31.69
C PRO A 4 2.77 14.84 -33.14
N ASP A 5 3.37 15.57 -34.08
CA ASP A 5 3.38 15.27 -35.51
C ASP A 5 4.53 14.32 -35.93
N SER A 6 5.34 13.81 -35.00
CA SER A 6 6.44 12.90 -35.31
C SER A 6 6.22 11.47 -34.83
N VAL A 7 6.74 10.50 -35.59
CA VAL A 7 6.75 9.08 -35.18
C VAL A 7 7.58 8.87 -33.91
N GLU A 8 8.66 9.63 -33.73
CA GLU A 8 9.48 9.58 -32.50
C GLU A 8 8.67 9.94 -31.25
N TYR A 9 7.68 10.82 -31.37
CA TYR A 9 6.78 11.19 -30.28
C TYR A 9 5.89 10.02 -29.85
N THR A 10 5.30 9.30 -30.81
CA THR A 10 4.43 8.15 -30.51
C THR A 10 5.23 6.91 -30.09
N ASP A 11 6.46 6.74 -30.59
CA ASP A 11 7.38 5.71 -30.11
C ASP A 11 7.79 5.97 -28.65
N LEU A 12 8.08 7.23 -28.29
CA LEU A 12 8.37 7.58 -26.90
C LEU A 12 7.17 7.32 -25.99
N LEU A 13 5.96 7.71 -26.41
CA LEU A 13 4.73 7.42 -25.68
C LEU A 13 4.55 5.91 -25.42
N LEU A 14 4.74 5.08 -26.45
CA LEU A 14 4.62 3.64 -26.32
C LEU A 14 5.62 3.09 -25.30
N ASN A 15 6.89 3.50 -25.39
CA ASN A 15 7.93 3.11 -24.43
C ASN A 15 7.56 3.49 -22.99
N LEU A 16 7.06 4.71 -22.77
CA LEU A 16 6.63 5.16 -21.44
C LEU A 16 5.43 4.34 -20.93
N MET A 17 4.49 3.97 -21.80
CA MET A 17 3.34 3.13 -21.44
C MET A 17 3.78 1.69 -21.10
N GLU A 18 4.76 1.15 -21.81
CA GLU A 18 5.32 -0.19 -21.53
C GLU A 18 6.09 -0.21 -20.20
N GLN A 19 6.88 0.82 -19.93
CA GLN A 19 7.54 1.00 -18.64
C GLN A 19 6.52 1.07 -17.50
N ARG A 20 5.42 1.81 -17.70
CA ARG A 20 4.33 1.90 -16.72
C ARG A 20 3.74 0.52 -16.44
N LEU A 21 3.42 -0.23 -17.49
CA LEU A 21 2.88 -1.58 -17.33
C LEU A 21 3.88 -2.51 -16.61
N SER A 22 5.17 -2.41 -16.91
CA SER A 22 6.23 -3.17 -16.25
C SER A 22 6.30 -2.89 -14.75
N LEU A 23 6.29 -1.61 -14.35
CA LEU A 23 6.29 -1.20 -12.94
C LEU A 23 5.07 -1.72 -12.20
N LEU A 24 3.88 -1.59 -12.80
CA LEU A 24 2.65 -2.10 -12.21
C LEU A 24 2.70 -3.63 -12.03
N ARG A 25 3.28 -4.36 -12.99
CA ARG A 25 3.49 -5.82 -12.87
C ARG A 25 4.48 -6.18 -11.77
N ALA A 26 5.47 -5.34 -11.51
CA ALA A 26 6.42 -5.52 -10.41
C ALA A 26 5.78 -5.20 -9.04
N ILE A 27 4.88 -4.23 -8.99
CA ILE A 27 4.18 -3.80 -7.76
C ILE A 27 3.14 -4.84 -7.32
N LEU A 28 2.31 -5.35 -8.25
CA LEU A 28 1.22 -6.29 -7.94
C LEU A 28 1.62 -7.43 -6.98
N PRO A 29 2.69 -8.23 -7.25
CA PRO A 29 3.05 -9.33 -6.37
C PRO A 29 3.51 -8.86 -4.98
N LEU A 30 4.04 -7.63 -4.84
CA LEU A 30 4.38 -7.06 -3.54
C LEU A 30 3.12 -6.72 -2.73
N VAL A 31 2.07 -6.21 -3.38
CA VAL A 31 0.79 -5.94 -2.71
C VAL A 31 0.14 -7.24 -2.24
N GLU A 32 0.17 -8.29 -3.06
CA GLU A 32 -0.31 -9.62 -2.67
C GLU A 32 0.52 -10.24 -1.53
N GLN A 33 1.83 -10.01 -1.51
CA GLN A 33 2.70 -10.40 -0.39
C GLN A 33 2.39 -9.60 0.87
N GLN A 34 2.16 -8.29 0.75
CA GLN A 34 1.80 -7.42 1.86
C GLN A 34 0.52 -7.91 2.54
N LYS A 35 -0.53 -8.20 1.75
CA LYS A 35 -1.78 -8.74 2.28
C LYS A 35 -1.56 -10.03 3.09
N ARG A 36 -0.69 -10.93 2.59
CA ARG A 36 -0.33 -12.17 3.30
C ARG A 36 0.45 -11.91 4.58
N ALA A 37 1.45 -11.01 4.54
CA ALA A 37 2.27 -10.66 5.70
C ALA A 37 1.43 -10.02 6.82
N ILE A 38 0.48 -9.16 6.45
CA ILE A 38 -0.50 -8.63 7.39
C ILE A 38 -1.31 -9.77 7.98
N HIS A 39 -1.81 -10.69 7.15
CA HIS A 39 -2.59 -11.84 7.63
C HIS A 39 -1.82 -12.75 8.60
N SER A 40 -0.54 -12.98 8.35
CA SER A 40 0.33 -13.82 9.18
C SER A 40 0.99 -13.08 10.36
N GLU A 41 0.66 -11.80 10.58
CA GLU A 41 1.24 -10.96 11.65
C GLU A 41 2.78 -10.84 11.58
N ASP A 42 3.37 -11.06 10.39
CA ASP A 42 4.81 -11.02 10.19
C ASP A 42 5.25 -9.58 9.89
N SER A 43 5.55 -8.85 10.97
CA SER A 43 5.96 -7.45 10.90
C SER A 43 7.31 -7.25 10.20
N ALA A 44 8.22 -8.23 10.28
CA ALA A 44 9.52 -8.16 9.62
C ALA A 44 9.37 -8.32 8.11
N ALA A 45 8.57 -9.30 7.67
CA ALA A 45 8.23 -9.46 6.26
C ALA A 45 7.50 -8.22 5.72
N LEU A 46 6.55 -7.66 6.48
CA LEU A 46 5.81 -6.45 6.10
C LEU A 46 6.76 -5.27 5.84
N LEU A 47 7.70 -4.99 6.75
CA LEU A 47 8.68 -3.91 6.57
C LEU A 47 9.56 -4.14 5.34
N GLY A 48 10.01 -5.38 5.11
CA GLY A 48 10.79 -5.73 3.92
C GLY A 48 10.02 -5.52 2.62
N ILE A 49 8.72 -5.85 2.60
CA ILE A 49 7.84 -5.64 1.44
C ILE A 49 7.64 -4.15 1.18
N LEU A 50 7.37 -3.36 2.21
CA LEU A 50 7.21 -1.91 2.09
C LEU A 50 8.47 -1.25 1.53
N GLY A 51 9.64 -1.63 2.04
CA GLY A 51 10.93 -1.12 1.55
C GLY A 51 11.19 -1.43 0.08
N ARG A 52 10.73 -2.59 -0.42
CA ARG A 52 10.83 -2.95 -1.85
C ARG A 52 9.80 -2.25 -2.72
N LYS A 53 8.63 -1.92 -2.18
CA LYS A 53 7.53 -1.26 -2.91
C LYS A 53 7.80 0.23 -3.12
N GLN A 54 8.41 0.88 -2.13
CA GLN A 54 8.69 2.32 -2.14
C GLN A 54 9.44 2.81 -3.40
N PRO A 55 10.60 2.24 -3.80
CA PRO A 55 11.31 2.73 -4.98
C PRO A 55 10.50 2.54 -6.28
N LEU A 56 9.67 1.49 -6.38
CA LEU A 56 8.80 1.27 -7.55
C LEU A 56 7.69 2.32 -7.64
N ILE A 57 7.14 2.76 -6.50
CA ILE A 57 6.14 3.83 -6.44
C ILE A 57 6.77 5.17 -6.82
N GLU A 58 8.00 5.43 -6.36
CA GLU A 58 8.74 6.63 -6.74
C GLU A 58 9.02 6.66 -8.25
N GLU A 59 9.48 5.55 -8.81
CA GLU A 59 9.71 5.41 -10.25
C GLU A 59 8.41 5.60 -11.06
N LEU A 60 7.30 5.01 -10.60
CA LEU A 60 5.99 5.19 -11.22
C LEU A 60 5.54 6.66 -11.18
N SER A 61 5.82 7.36 -10.10
CA SER A 61 5.50 8.79 -9.94
C SER A 61 6.32 9.65 -10.89
N GLN A 62 7.62 9.38 -11.04
CA GLN A 62 8.48 10.06 -12.01
C GLN A 62 8.02 9.80 -13.45
N LEU A 63 7.67 8.56 -13.76
CA LEU A 63 7.14 8.20 -15.08
C LEU A 63 5.83 8.93 -15.39
N GLN A 64 4.98 9.15 -14.39
CA GLN A 64 3.73 9.89 -14.56
C GLN A 64 3.96 11.37 -14.91
N LEU A 65 5.03 11.99 -14.38
CA LEU A 65 5.44 13.34 -14.80
C LEU A 65 5.89 13.37 -16.26
N GLN A 66 6.58 12.32 -16.73
CA GLN A 66 7.00 12.19 -18.12
C GLN A 66 5.81 11.95 -19.08
N LEU A 67 4.75 11.29 -18.58
CA LEU A 67 3.52 11.05 -19.33
C LEU A 67 2.58 12.27 -19.36
N ALA A 68 2.74 13.23 -18.45
CA ALA A 68 1.86 14.39 -18.33
C ALA A 68 1.63 15.17 -19.65
N PRO A 69 2.65 15.40 -20.51
CA PRO A 69 2.46 16.10 -21.78
C PRO A 69 1.47 15.39 -22.72
N TYR A 70 1.41 14.06 -22.68
CA TYR A 70 0.60 13.24 -23.59
C TYR A 70 -0.89 13.14 -23.18
N ILE A 71 -1.24 13.60 -21.97
CA ILE A 71 -2.61 13.47 -21.42
C ILE A 71 -3.58 14.40 -22.13
N HIS A 72 -3.13 15.61 -22.47
CA HIS A 72 -3.98 16.65 -23.07
C HIS A 72 -3.93 16.67 -24.60
N ASP A 73 -3.12 15.81 -25.20
CA ASP A 73 -2.98 15.71 -26.65
C ASP A 73 -4.18 15.03 -27.30
N ASN A 74 -4.58 15.56 -28.45
CA ASN A 74 -5.57 14.93 -29.31
C ASN A 74 -5.03 13.59 -29.85
N ALA A 75 -5.63 12.48 -29.41
CA ALA A 75 -5.22 11.13 -29.79
C ALA A 75 -5.33 10.85 -31.30
N GLU A 76 -6.26 11.50 -32.00
CA GLU A 76 -6.46 11.35 -33.45
C GLU A 76 -5.50 12.20 -34.29
N ALA A 77 -4.87 13.21 -33.69
CA ALA A 77 -3.86 14.04 -34.37
C ALA A 77 -2.46 13.42 -34.35
N ARG A 78 -2.25 12.33 -33.60
CA ARG A 78 -0.94 11.70 -33.42
C ARG A 78 -0.51 10.94 -34.68
N VAL A 79 0.75 11.11 -35.06
CA VAL A 79 1.35 10.38 -36.18
C VAL A 79 1.96 9.07 -35.68
N TRP A 80 1.40 7.95 -36.14
CA TRP A 80 1.88 6.61 -35.81
C TRP A 80 2.70 6.03 -36.95
N LYS A 81 3.69 5.20 -36.61
CA LYS A 81 4.49 4.45 -37.61
C LYS A 81 3.61 3.54 -38.47
N ASP A 82 2.72 2.80 -37.82
CA ASP A 82 1.74 1.91 -38.43
C ASP A 82 0.56 1.67 -37.45
N GLU A 83 -0.51 1.03 -37.94
CA GLU A 83 -1.68 0.72 -37.12
C GLU A 83 -1.39 -0.33 -36.04
N ALA A 84 -0.37 -1.19 -36.23
CA ALA A 84 0.00 -2.20 -35.24
C ALA A 84 0.58 -1.56 -33.97
N THR A 85 1.47 -0.57 -34.12
CA THR A 85 2.01 0.23 -33.01
C THR A 85 0.90 1.00 -32.30
N ARG A 86 -0.05 1.57 -33.05
CA ARG A 86 -1.22 2.24 -32.47
C ARG A 86 -2.08 1.27 -31.65
N ALA A 87 -2.35 0.08 -32.17
CA ALA A 87 -3.10 -0.96 -31.48
C ALA A 87 -2.37 -1.46 -30.23
N GLN A 88 -1.05 -1.66 -30.31
CA GLN A 88 -0.20 -2.06 -29.19
C GLN A 88 -0.26 -1.02 -28.07
N CYS A 89 -0.10 0.27 -28.38
CA CYS A 89 -0.19 1.32 -27.37
C CYS A 89 -1.57 1.31 -26.68
N ARG A 90 -2.66 1.15 -27.45
CA ARG A 90 -4.02 1.03 -26.89
C ARG A 90 -4.13 -0.15 -25.94
N GLN A 91 -3.62 -1.32 -26.32
CA GLN A 91 -3.64 -2.53 -25.49
C GLN A 91 -2.83 -2.34 -24.20
N VAL A 92 -1.61 -1.81 -24.29
CA VAL A 92 -0.75 -1.54 -23.13
C VAL A 92 -1.42 -0.57 -22.17
N THR A 93 -2.02 0.52 -22.67
CA THR A 93 -2.77 1.46 -21.84
C THR A 93 -3.95 0.80 -21.14
N GLN A 94 -4.73 -0.04 -21.83
CA GLN A 94 -5.86 -0.75 -21.23
C GLN A 94 -5.40 -1.69 -20.11
N LEU A 95 -4.37 -2.49 -20.36
CA LEU A 95 -3.81 -3.41 -19.37
C LEU A 95 -3.24 -2.65 -18.16
N ALA A 96 -2.52 -1.56 -18.39
CA ALA A 96 -1.96 -0.74 -17.33
C ALA A 96 -3.07 -0.11 -16.46
N THR A 97 -4.14 0.39 -17.07
CA THR A 97 -5.29 0.95 -16.34
C THR A 97 -6.01 -0.10 -15.50
N GLN A 98 -6.24 -1.29 -16.06
CA GLN A 98 -6.86 -2.41 -15.32
C GLN A 98 -6.00 -2.82 -14.12
N LEU A 99 -4.70 -3.02 -14.35
CA LEU A 99 -3.78 -3.45 -13.31
C LEU A 99 -3.62 -2.40 -12.21
N PHE A 100 -3.56 -1.12 -12.58
CA PHE A 100 -3.50 -0.02 -11.62
C PHE A 100 -4.75 0.01 -10.73
N LYS A 101 -5.94 -0.16 -11.32
CA LYS A 101 -7.18 -0.25 -10.54
C LYS A 101 -7.14 -1.43 -9.57
N THR A 102 -6.74 -2.62 -10.04
CA THR A 102 -6.59 -3.80 -9.18
C THR A 102 -5.64 -3.55 -8.01
N ILE A 103 -4.50 -2.90 -8.26
CA ILE A 103 -3.54 -2.54 -7.21
C ILE A 103 -4.17 -1.60 -6.17
N LEU A 104 -4.89 -0.57 -6.62
CA LEU A 104 -5.56 0.36 -5.70
C LEU A 104 -6.63 -0.33 -4.86
N ASP A 105 -7.45 -1.20 -5.46
CA ASP A 105 -8.48 -1.95 -4.75
C ASP A 105 -7.84 -2.87 -3.68
N LEU A 106 -6.74 -3.56 -4.03
CA LEU A 106 -6.00 -4.39 -3.09
C LEU A 106 -5.36 -3.60 -1.95
N GLU A 107 -4.73 -2.45 -2.24
CA GLU A 107 -4.13 -1.59 -1.22
C GLU A 107 -5.18 -1.03 -0.27
N ALA A 108 -6.34 -0.62 -0.78
CA ALA A 108 -7.44 -0.11 0.05
C ALA A 108 -7.92 -1.18 1.05
N THR A 109 -8.19 -2.40 0.58
CA THR A 109 -8.56 -3.52 1.48
C THR A 109 -7.44 -3.86 2.45
N THR A 110 -6.18 -3.87 1.98
CA THR A 110 -5.02 -4.22 2.82
C THR A 110 -4.78 -3.19 3.92
N LEU A 111 -5.03 -1.91 3.65
CA LEU A 111 -4.96 -0.82 4.63
C LEU A 111 -6.07 -0.92 5.68
N GLU A 112 -7.29 -1.26 5.24
CA GLU A 112 -8.41 -1.50 6.15
C GLU A 112 -8.08 -2.66 7.11
N ASP A 113 -7.62 -3.80 6.58
CA ASP A 113 -7.19 -4.96 7.37
C ASP A 113 -6.09 -4.58 8.39
N ALA A 114 -5.09 -3.79 7.98
CA ALA A 114 -4.01 -3.33 8.85
C ALA A 114 -4.53 -2.47 10.01
N THR A 115 -5.48 -1.58 9.70
CA THR A 115 -6.05 -0.62 10.65
C THR A 115 -6.90 -1.34 11.67
N THR A 116 -7.80 -2.23 11.23
CA THR A 116 -8.63 -3.04 12.13
C THR A 116 -7.78 -3.89 13.08
N ARG A 117 -6.67 -4.47 12.59
CA ARG A 117 -5.74 -5.23 13.44
C ARG A 117 -5.07 -4.37 14.49
N ARG A 118 -4.57 -3.20 14.10
CA ARG A 118 -3.97 -2.24 15.04
C ARG A 118 -4.97 -1.87 16.14
N ASP A 119 -6.22 -1.59 15.78
CA ASP A 119 -7.24 -1.19 16.74
C ASP A 119 -7.62 -2.34 17.69
N CYS A 120 -7.65 -3.59 17.20
CA CYS A 120 -7.84 -4.78 18.03
C CYS A 120 -6.69 -4.98 19.04
N LEU A 121 -5.44 -4.85 18.58
CA LEU A 121 -4.26 -4.92 19.46
C LEU A 121 -4.27 -3.82 20.51
N GLN A 122 -4.66 -2.60 20.13
CA GLN A 122 -4.78 -1.48 21.06
C GLN A 122 -5.85 -1.76 22.14
N ALA A 123 -7.01 -2.30 21.76
CA ALA A 123 -8.04 -2.69 22.72
C ALA A 123 -7.55 -3.78 23.68
N GLN A 124 -6.87 -4.81 23.17
CA GLN A 124 -6.30 -5.88 24.02
C GLN A 124 -5.25 -5.36 25.01
N LEU A 125 -4.39 -4.43 24.56
CA LEU A 125 -3.41 -3.80 25.44
C LEU A 125 -4.08 -2.98 26.55
N GLN A 126 -5.16 -2.28 26.23
CA GLN A 126 -5.91 -1.49 27.20
C GLN A 126 -6.64 -2.37 28.22
N ASP A 127 -7.32 -3.42 27.76
CA ASP A 127 -7.97 -4.42 28.65
C ASP A 127 -6.95 -5.09 29.60
N GLY A 128 -5.75 -5.39 29.09
CA GLY A 128 -4.66 -5.94 29.90
C GLY A 128 -4.17 -4.97 30.98
N GLN A 129 -4.03 -3.68 30.65
CA GLN A 129 -3.67 -2.65 31.62
C GLN A 129 -4.75 -2.47 32.69
N ASP A 130 -6.01 -2.42 32.30
CA ASP A 130 -7.14 -2.30 33.22
C ASP A 130 -7.25 -3.51 34.15
N SER A 131 -7.00 -4.72 33.64
CA SER A 131 -6.94 -5.94 34.43
C SER A 131 -5.80 -5.91 35.46
N ILE A 132 -4.60 -5.45 35.07
CA ILE A 132 -3.46 -5.30 35.98
C ILE A 132 -3.78 -4.26 37.07
N LEU A 133 -4.38 -3.12 36.70
CA LEU A 133 -4.78 -2.09 37.64
C LEU A 133 -5.82 -2.61 38.64
N ALA A 134 -6.86 -3.31 38.16
CA ALA A 134 -7.89 -3.92 39.02
C ALA A 134 -7.29 -4.96 39.99
N HIS A 135 -6.43 -5.85 39.50
CA HIS A 135 -5.73 -6.83 40.34
C HIS A 135 -4.84 -6.16 41.40
N SER A 136 -4.16 -5.08 41.04
CA SER A 136 -3.32 -4.32 41.98
C SER A 136 -4.14 -3.64 43.08
N ALA A 137 -5.32 -3.11 42.75
CA ALA A 137 -6.22 -2.45 43.69
C ALA A 137 -6.83 -3.46 44.68
N TYR A 138 -7.31 -4.61 44.20
CA TYR A 138 -7.83 -5.67 45.07
C TYR A 138 -6.76 -6.27 45.98
N ASN A 139 -5.54 -6.46 45.47
CA ASN A 139 -4.44 -6.95 46.31
C ASN A 139 -4.00 -5.92 47.36
N ALA A 140 -4.00 -4.62 47.03
CA ALA A 140 -3.68 -3.57 48.00
C ALA A 140 -4.75 -3.50 49.13
N GLU A 141 -6.03 -3.63 48.79
CA GLU A 141 -7.13 -3.66 49.77
C GLU A 141 -7.03 -4.89 50.71
N SER A 142 -6.68 -6.07 50.17
CA SER A 142 -6.49 -7.30 50.94
C SER A 142 -5.33 -7.20 51.93
N VAL A 143 -4.23 -6.54 51.55
CA VAL A 143 -3.06 -6.36 52.43
C VAL A 143 -3.38 -5.36 53.55
N LEU A 144 -4.14 -4.30 53.26
CA LEU A 144 -4.56 -3.32 54.28
C LEU A 144 -5.55 -3.91 55.28
N THR A 145 -6.48 -4.77 54.84
CA THR A 145 -7.43 -5.44 55.74
C THR A 145 -6.77 -6.54 56.59
N GLN A 146 -5.77 -7.27 56.08
CA GLN A 146 -4.98 -8.19 56.90
C GLN A 146 -4.11 -7.48 57.94
N SER A 147 -3.52 -6.33 57.59
CA SER A 147 -2.71 -5.54 58.53
C SER A 147 -3.54 -4.87 59.64
N SER A 148 -4.84 -4.67 59.43
CA SER A 148 -5.75 -4.05 60.41
C SER A 148 -6.25 -5.03 61.49
N LEU A 149 -6.13 -6.35 61.26
CA LEU A 149 -6.61 -7.37 62.20
C LEU A 149 -5.61 -7.72 63.31
N ASP A 150 -4.36 -7.22 63.23
CA ASP A 150 -3.27 -7.57 64.16
C ASP A 150 -3.04 -6.53 65.27
N LEU A 151 -3.89 -5.50 65.37
CA LEU A 151 -3.76 -4.41 66.37
C LEU A 151 -4.70 -4.57 67.58
N GLY A 152 -5.18 -5.78 67.83
CA GLY A 152 -6.15 -6.06 68.89
C GLY A 152 -5.81 -7.26 69.75
N GLU A 153 -4.64 -7.26 70.40
CA GLU A 153 -4.45 -7.98 71.68
C GLU A 153 -3.14 -7.55 72.36
N ALA A 154 -3.27 -6.69 73.38
CA ALA A 154 -2.33 -6.53 74.49
C ALA A 154 -3.04 -5.91 75.70
#